data_AF-A0A3A5MIR8-F1
#
_entry.id   AF-A0A3A5MIR8-F1
#
_cell.length_a   1.000
_cell.length_b   1.000
_cell.length_c   1.000
_cell.angle_alpha   90.00
_cell.angle_beta   90.00
_cell.angle_gamma   90.00
#
_symmetry.space_group_name_H-M   'P 1'
#
loop_
_entity.id
_entity.type
_entity.pdbx_description
1 polymer ?
#
loop_
_entity_poly.entity_id
_entity_poly.type
_entity_poly.pdbx_seq_one_letter_code
_entity_poly.pdbx_strand_id
1 'polypeptide(L)'
;MSIVVVIAKECLPGRVKTRLHPALSYEAAAELASASLDDTLETVNSLDGGPARRILAFDGETPPDAAAGWEILPQVAGDLDERLAAIFDSCDEPTLLVGMDTPQISAALLAPVFADWAAAARPGPGLRSATMDAWFGPAVDGGFWALGLNKPTGALIRGVAMSRDDTGATQLARLQDAGLRVRLLETLVDVDTIEAATDVAALAPDGRFAATLHELTAAVPPAPAAASVAGPRPTAPARAPKGTR
;
A
#
# COMPACT_ATOMS: atom_id res chain seq x y z
N MET A 1 13.53 -12.70 -18.33
CA MET A 1 13.13 -11.27 -18.22
C MET A 1 11.87 -11.23 -17.39
N SER A 2 11.67 -10.22 -16.55
CA SER A 2 10.53 -10.10 -15.63
C SER A 2 9.98 -8.69 -15.66
N ILE A 3 8.76 -8.53 -15.16
CA ILE A 3 8.01 -7.28 -15.12
C ILE A 3 7.75 -6.91 -13.67
N VAL A 4 7.79 -5.62 -13.37
CA VAL A 4 7.11 -5.04 -12.21
C VAL A 4 5.98 -4.16 -12.68
N VAL A 5 4.82 -4.32 -12.06
CA VAL A 5 3.65 -3.49 -12.28
C VAL A 5 3.34 -2.77 -10.98
N VAL A 6 3.29 -1.44 -11.01
CA VAL A 6 2.70 -0.66 -9.92
C VAL A 6 1.27 -0.34 -10.34
N ILE A 7 0.30 -0.72 -9.51
CA ILE A 7 -1.09 -0.33 -9.71
C ILE A 7 -1.37 0.94 -8.92
N ALA A 8 -1.83 1.98 -9.60
CA ALA A 8 -2.11 3.27 -8.99
C ALA A 8 -3.31 3.97 -9.63
N LYS A 9 -3.94 4.83 -8.86
CA LYS A 9 -4.91 5.82 -9.33
C LYS A 9 -4.32 7.21 -9.16
N GLU A 10 -4.72 8.14 -10.00
CA GLU A 10 -4.30 9.53 -9.91
C GLU A 10 -4.65 10.11 -8.53
N CYS A 11 -3.66 10.74 -7.90
CA CYS A 11 -3.75 11.27 -6.55
C CYS A 11 -4.52 12.60 -6.54
N LEU A 12 -5.83 12.52 -6.76
CA LEU A 12 -6.72 13.69 -6.77
C LEU A 12 -7.47 13.83 -5.43
N PRO A 13 -7.67 15.07 -4.94
CA PRO A 13 -8.43 15.33 -3.72
C PRO A 13 -9.82 14.66 -3.76
N GLY A 14 -10.16 13.96 -2.69
CA GLY A 14 -11.45 13.27 -2.55
C GLY A 14 -11.58 11.95 -3.34
N ARG A 15 -10.60 11.59 -4.18
CA ARG A 15 -10.56 10.29 -4.88
C ARG A 15 -9.63 9.28 -4.21
N VAL A 16 -8.61 9.75 -3.52
CA VAL A 16 -7.61 8.92 -2.83
C VAL A 16 -7.58 9.23 -1.34
N LYS A 17 -7.20 8.24 -0.52
CA LYS A 17 -6.95 8.38 0.92
C LYS A 17 -8.00 9.20 1.68
N THR A 18 -9.27 9.01 1.33
CA THR A 18 -10.40 9.73 1.94
C THR A 18 -10.54 9.45 3.43
N ARG A 19 -10.01 8.31 3.92
CA ARG A 19 -9.95 7.93 5.34
C ARG A 19 -8.92 8.73 6.16
N LEU A 20 -8.00 9.46 5.53
CA LEU A 20 -7.13 10.41 6.22
C LEU A 20 -7.87 11.68 6.65
N HIS A 21 -9.05 11.94 6.08
CA HIS A 21 -9.94 12.99 6.56
C HIS A 21 -10.70 12.51 7.81
N PRO A 22 -10.84 13.32 8.88
CA PRO A 22 -10.56 14.75 8.95
C PRO A 22 -9.18 15.15 9.50
N ALA A 23 -8.28 14.19 9.75
CA ALA A 23 -6.94 14.50 10.24
C ALA A 23 -6.14 15.35 9.22
N LEU A 24 -6.36 15.09 7.92
CA LEU A 24 -5.88 15.90 6.80
C LEU A 24 -7.06 16.44 5.97
N SER A 25 -6.85 17.55 5.27
CA SER A 25 -7.77 17.96 4.19
C SER A 25 -7.69 16.97 3.02
N TYR A 26 -8.66 17.00 2.11
CA TYR A 26 -8.61 16.13 0.92
C TYR A 26 -7.41 16.45 0.01
N GLU A 27 -7.00 17.71 -0.05
CA GLU A 27 -5.80 18.16 -0.77
C GLU A 27 -4.54 17.58 -0.13
N ALA A 28 -4.40 17.74 1.19
CA ALA A 28 -3.27 17.19 1.94
C ALA A 28 -3.20 15.65 1.87
N ALA A 29 -4.35 14.96 1.92
CA ALA A 29 -4.41 13.51 1.76
C ALA A 29 -4.00 13.06 0.35
N ALA A 30 -4.36 13.82 -0.69
CA ALA A 30 -3.95 13.56 -2.06
C ALA A 30 -2.45 13.82 -2.28
N GLU A 31 -1.92 14.90 -1.71
CA GLU A 31 -0.49 15.21 -1.71
C GLU A 31 0.32 14.09 -1.05
N LEU A 32 -0.11 13.63 0.12
CA LEU A 32 0.54 12.52 0.83
C LEU A 32 0.47 11.21 0.03
N ALA A 33 -0.65 10.93 -0.63
CA ALA A 33 -0.78 9.77 -1.52
C ALA A 33 0.16 9.86 -2.73
N SER A 34 0.35 11.06 -3.29
CA SER A 34 1.33 11.30 -4.37
C SER A 34 2.75 11.01 -3.90
N ALA A 35 3.13 11.51 -2.73
CA ALA A 35 4.44 11.23 -2.15
C ALA A 35 4.67 9.73 -1.90
N SER A 36 3.62 9.00 -1.47
CA SER A 36 3.67 7.55 -1.31
C SER A 36 3.92 6.81 -2.63
N LEU A 37 3.20 7.21 -3.68
CA LEU A 37 3.38 6.65 -5.01
C LEU A 37 4.78 6.95 -5.56
N ASP A 38 5.28 8.18 -5.38
CA ASP A 38 6.63 8.57 -5.82
C ASP A 38 7.71 7.72 -5.13
N ASP A 39 7.64 7.53 -3.81
CA ASP A 39 8.58 6.68 -3.07
C ASP A 39 8.55 5.22 -3.57
N THR A 40 7.36 4.71 -3.88
CA THR A 40 7.17 3.37 -4.45
C THR A 40 7.85 3.25 -5.83
N LEU A 41 7.63 4.22 -6.71
CA LEU A 41 8.20 4.25 -8.05
C LEU A 41 9.72 4.45 -8.03
N GLU A 42 10.23 5.35 -7.19
CA GLU A 42 11.66 5.58 -6.99
C GLU A 42 12.36 4.33 -6.47
N THR A 43 11.75 3.62 -5.51
CA THR A 43 12.26 2.32 -5.03
C THR A 43 12.40 1.33 -6.16
N VAL A 44 11.38 1.18 -7.01
CA VAL A 44 11.43 0.28 -8.16
C VAL A 44 12.45 0.73 -9.22
N ASN A 45 12.62 2.04 -9.41
CA ASN A 45 13.65 2.60 -10.31
C ASN A 45 15.06 2.28 -9.82
N SER A 46 15.28 2.22 -8.51
CA SER A 46 16.57 1.93 -7.86
C SER A 46 17.00 0.45 -7.88
N LEU A 47 16.15 -0.46 -8.37
CA LEU A 47 16.44 -1.89 -8.40
C LEU A 47 17.54 -2.25 -9.41
N ASP A 48 18.77 -2.37 -8.92
CA ASP A 48 19.92 -2.88 -9.69
C ASP A 48 19.70 -4.32 -10.16
N GLY A 49 19.92 -4.56 -11.46
CA GLY A 49 19.64 -5.88 -12.06
C GLY A 49 18.17 -6.31 -11.94
N GLY A 50 17.28 -5.32 -11.74
CA GLY A 50 15.85 -5.49 -11.53
C GLY A 50 15.07 -5.92 -12.78
N PRO A 51 13.75 -5.70 -12.80
CA PRO A 51 12.88 -6.15 -13.88
C PRO A 51 13.27 -5.52 -15.22
N ALA A 52 13.06 -6.28 -16.29
CA ALA A 52 13.33 -5.83 -17.65
C ALA A 52 12.33 -4.77 -18.13
N ARG A 53 11.12 -4.77 -17.56
CA ARG A 53 10.04 -3.83 -17.88
C ARG A 53 9.40 -3.32 -16.60
N ARG A 54 8.98 -2.05 -16.63
CA ARG A 54 8.25 -1.39 -15.56
C ARG A 54 6.95 -0.85 -16.14
N ILE A 55 5.83 -1.23 -15.56
CA ILE A 55 4.49 -0.84 -16.02
C ILE A 55 3.80 -0.10 -14.88
N LEU A 56 3.21 1.06 -15.18
CA LEU A 56 2.26 1.73 -14.30
C LEU A 56 0.86 1.39 -14.80
N ALA A 57 0.16 0.50 -14.09
CA ALA A 57 -1.25 0.25 -14.32
C ALA A 57 -2.06 1.42 -13.71
N PHE A 58 -2.44 2.38 -14.55
CA PHE A 58 -2.86 3.71 -14.11
C PHE A 58 -4.35 3.99 -14.36
N ASP A 59 -5.03 4.48 -13.32
CA ASP A 59 -6.40 5.01 -13.36
C ASP A 59 -6.33 6.52 -13.18
N GLY A 60 -6.14 7.23 -14.29
CA GLY A 60 -5.84 8.67 -14.29
C GLY A 60 -5.47 9.21 -15.66
N GLU A 61 -5.37 10.54 -15.74
CA GLU A 61 -4.96 11.26 -16.95
C GLU A 61 -3.49 11.66 -16.91
N THR A 62 -2.98 12.04 -15.73
CA THR A 62 -1.60 12.54 -15.56
C THR A 62 -0.77 11.59 -14.70
N PRO A 63 0.08 10.74 -15.31
CA PRO A 63 1.03 9.91 -14.55
C PRO A 63 2.04 10.78 -13.80
N PRO A 64 2.56 10.33 -12.64
CA PRO A 64 3.61 11.04 -11.91
C PRO A 64 4.93 11.07 -12.69
N ASP A 65 5.72 12.12 -12.49
CA ASP A 65 7.04 12.26 -13.12
C ASP A 65 8.00 11.12 -12.75
N ALA A 66 7.86 10.52 -11.56
CA ALA A 66 8.64 9.36 -11.12
C ALA A 66 8.43 8.10 -12.00
N ALA A 67 7.34 8.07 -12.78
CA ALA A 67 7.07 7.03 -13.79
C ALA A 67 7.69 7.35 -15.16
N ALA A 68 8.57 8.35 -15.28
CA ALA A 68 9.26 8.64 -16.53
C ALA A 68 9.98 7.39 -17.09
N GLY A 69 9.66 7.03 -18.34
CA GLY A 69 10.19 5.84 -19.01
C GLY A 69 9.49 4.52 -18.66
N TRP A 70 8.44 4.55 -17.83
CA TRP A 70 7.57 3.40 -17.60
C TRP A 70 6.56 3.24 -18.74
N GLU A 71 6.13 2.00 -18.98
CA GLU A 71 4.97 1.73 -19.82
C GLU A 71 3.70 2.08 -19.04
N ILE A 72 2.82 2.90 -19.63
CA ILE A 72 1.54 3.25 -19.01
C ILE A 72 0.47 2.30 -19.53
N LEU A 73 -0.11 1.51 -18.64
CA LEU A 73 -1.21 0.60 -18.94
C LEU A 73 -2.50 1.17 -18.33
N PRO A 74 -3.46 1.67 -19.13
CA PRO A 74 -4.75 2.09 -18.62
C PRO A 74 -5.45 0.94 -17.92
N GLN A 75 -6.00 1.18 -16.74
CA GLN A 75 -6.76 0.16 -16.04
C GLN A 75 -8.12 -0.08 -16.71
N VAL A 76 -8.53 -1.35 -16.77
CA VAL A 76 -9.87 -1.71 -17.27
C VAL A 76 -10.95 -1.26 -16.29
N ALA A 77 -12.18 -1.10 -16.79
CA ALA A 77 -13.33 -0.97 -15.91
C ALA A 77 -13.61 -2.30 -15.19
N GLY A 78 -14.20 -2.23 -14.00
CA GLY A 78 -14.54 -3.40 -13.20
C GLY A 78 -14.12 -3.26 -11.74
N ASP A 79 -14.41 -4.30 -10.97
CA ASP A 79 -13.97 -4.41 -9.59
C ASP A 79 -12.45 -4.61 -9.52
N LEU A 80 -11.87 -4.44 -8.32
CA LEU A 80 -10.41 -4.48 -8.16
C LEU A 80 -9.83 -5.85 -8.59
N ASP A 81 -10.50 -6.95 -8.29
CA ASP A 81 -10.05 -8.29 -8.71
C ASP A 81 -10.00 -8.44 -10.23
N GLU A 82 -10.97 -7.87 -10.96
CA GLU A 82 -11.00 -7.87 -12.43
C GLU A 82 -9.87 -7.03 -13.01
N ARG A 83 -9.61 -5.86 -12.41
CA ARG A 83 -8.50 -4.96 -12.78
C ARG A 83 -7.15 -5.64 -12.56
N LEU A 84 -6.94 -6.26 -11.39
CA LEU A 84 -5.72 -7.01 -11.09
C LEU A 84 -5.57 -8.20 -12.04
N ALA A 85 -6.65 -8.95 -12.28
CA ALA A 85 -6.62 -10.09 -13.18
C ALA A 85 -6.24 -9.67 -14.62
N ALA A 86 -6.79 -8.57 -15.12
CA ALA A 86 -6.48 -8.05 -16.45
C ALA A 86 -5.00 -7.65 -16.62
N ILE A 87 -4.37 -7.12 -15.57
CA ILE A 87 -2.92 -6.84 -15.57
C ILE A 87 -2.14 -8.14 -15.80
N PHE A 88 -2.40 -9.18 -15.01
CA PHE A 88 -1.69 -10.46 -15.17
C PHE A 88 -2.01 -11.16 -16.49
N ASP A 89 -3.24 -11.05 -17.00
CA ASP A 89 -3.63 -11.59 -18.31
C ASP A 89 -2.91 -10.87 -19.48
N SER A 90 -2.34 -9.67 -19.25
CA SER A 90 -1.62 -8.88 -20.27
C SER A 90 -0.11 -9.10 -20.29
N CYS A 91 0.43 -9.93 -19.38
CA CYS A 91 1.87 -10.14 -19.21
C CYS A 91 2.25 -11.59 -19.55
N ASP A 92 3.28 -11.79 -20.38
CA ASP A 92 3.76 -13.13 -20.76
C ASP A 92 5.01 -13.56 -19.96
N GLU A 93 5.59 -12.64 -19.19
CA GLU A 93 6.80 -12.82 -18.40
C GLU A 93 6.52 -12.81 -16.89
N PRO A 94 7.36 -13.42 -16.03
CA PRO A 94 7.22 -13.35 -14.58
C PRO A 94 6.94 -11.93 -14.09
N THR A 95 5.82 -11.74 -13.39
CA THR A 95 5.26 -10.41 -13.10
C THR A 95 5.04 -10.23 -11.61
N LEU A 96 5.58 -9.15 -11.06
CA LEU A 96 5.33 -8.69 -9.70
C LEU A 96 4.43 -7.45 -9.73
N LEU A 97 3.22 -7.57 -9.17
CA LEU A 97 2.32 -6.46 -8.92
C LEU A 97 2.60 -5.88 -7.52
N VAL A 98 2.65 -4.55 -7.41
CA VAL A 98 2.81 -3.79 -6.16
C VAL A 98 1.75 -2.69 -6.09
N GLY A 99 1.13 -2.51 -4.92
CA GLY A 99 0.19 -1.41 -4.65
C GLY A 99 0.88 -0.07 -4.43
N MET A 100 0.14 1.03 -4.57
CA MET A 100 0.67 2.40 -4.41
C MET A 100 0.79 2.89 -2.95
N ASP A 101 0.32 2.09 -1.99
CA ASP A 101 -0.01 2.53 -0.63
C ASP A 101 1.00 2.07 0.45
N THR A 102 2.15 1.55 0.02
CA THR A 102 3.22 1.05 0.89
C THR A 102 4.53 1.79 0.63
N PRO A 103 4.68 3.05 1.05
CA PRO A 103 5.89 3.84 0.79
C PRO A 103 7.14 3.31 1.50
N GLN A 104 6.98 2.43 2.49
CA GLN A 104 8.05 1.76 3.20
C GLN A 104 8.64 0.54 2.48
N ILE A 105 8.20 0.21 1.26
CA ILE A 105 8.88 -0.83 0.48
C ILE A 105 10.35 -0.43 0.25
N SER A 106 11.21 -1.42 0.10
CA SER A 106 12.64 -1.18 -0.18
C SER A 106 13.15 -2.09 -1.28
N ALA A 107 14.25 -1.69 -1.92
CA ALA A 107 14.93 -2.51 -2.91
C ALA A 107 15.31 -3.90 -2.34
N ALA A 108 15.72 -3.95 -1.07
CA ALA A 108 16.07 -5.20 -0.38
C ALA A 108 14.87 -6.14 -0.22
N LEU A 109 13.65 -5.60 -0.04
CA LEU A 109 12.43 -6.39 0.06
C LEU A 109 12.03 -7.02 -1.28
N LEU A 110 12.23 -6.30 -2.38
CA LEU A 110 11.83 -6.74 -3.73
C LEU A 110 12.91 -7.58 -4.45
N ALA A 111 14.19 -7.35 -4.17
CA ALA A 111 15.31 -8.01 -4.86
C ALA A 111 15.24 -9.56 -4.86
N PRO A 112 14.81 -10.25 -3.77
CA PRO A 112 14.69 -11.70 -3.78
C PRO A 112 13.74 -12.24 -4.86
N VAL A 113 12.67 -11.51 -5.21
CA VAL A 113 11.71 -11.91 -6.24
C VAL A 113 12.40 -12.01 -7.59
N PHE A 114 13.11 -10.95 -7.98
CA PHE A 114 13.78 -10.87 -9.28
C PHE A 114 15.00 -11.78 -9.35
N ALA A 115 15.75 -11.93 -8.25
CA ALA A 115 16.88 -12.84 -8.18
C ALA A 115 16.47 -14.31 -8.39
N ASP A 116 15.34 -14.73 -7.81
CA ASP A 116 14.78 -16.07 -7.98
C ASP A 116 14.39 -16.35 -9.43
N TRP A 117 13.62 -15.43 -10.06
CA TRP A 117 13.23 -15.58 -11.47
C TRP A 117 14.42 -15.49 -12.44
N ALA A 118 15.41 -14.63 -12.16
CA ALA A 118 16.63 -14.54 -12.96
C ALA A 118 17.47 -15.83 -12.86
N ALA A 119 17.52 -16.46 -11.68
CA ALA A 119 18.19 -17.76 -11.52
C ALA A 119 17.49 -18.87 -12.31
N ALA A 120 16.16 -18.86 -12.35
CA ALA A 120 15.34 -19.83 -13.09
C ALA A 120 15.52 -19.77 -14.61
N ALA A 121 15.79 -18.58 -15.14
CA ALA A 121 15.94 -18.35 -16.57
C ALA A 121 17.29 -18.84 -17.15
N ARG A 122 18.29 -19.14 -16.29
CA ARG A 122 19.62 -19.58 -16.74
C ARG A 122 19.60 -21.03 -17.27
N PRO A 123 20.15 -21.32 -18.46
CA PRO A 123 20.26 -22.69 -18.97
C PRO A 123 21.21 -23.50 -18.10
N GLY A 124 20.74 -24.64 -17.55
CA GLY A 124 21.59 -25.57 -16.81
C GLY A 124 20.81 -26.80 -16.32
N PRO A 125 21.39 -28.01 -16.35
CA PRO A 125 20.73 -29.20 -15.82
C PRO A 125 20.65 -29.10 -14.30
N GLY A 126 19.44 -28.98 -13.74
CA GLY A 126 19.17 -29.17 -12.30
C GLY A 126 18.54 -28.00 -11.54
N LEU A 127 18.45 -26.77 -12.09
CA LEU A 127 17.98 -25.61 -11.32
C LEU A 127 16.49 -25.26 -11.48
N ARG A 128 15.81 -25.80 -12.51
CA ARG A 128 14.38 -25.52 -12.77
C ARG A 128 13.44 -25.94 -11.62
N SER A 129 13.91 -26.79 -10.71
CA SER A 129 13.10 -27.33 -9.61
C SER A 129 13.02 -26.43 -8.37
N ALA A 130 13.74 -25.30 -8.29
CA ALA A 130 13.83 -24.49 -7.06
C ALA A 130 13.12 -23.13 -7.10
N THR A 131 12.70 -22.65 -8.27
CA THR A 131 12.05 -21.33 -8.43
C THR A 131 10.69 -21.30 -7.74
N MET A 132 10.34 -20.19 -7.11
CA MET A 132 8.99 -20.02 -6.57
C MET A 132 7.99 -19.78 -7.71
N ASP A 133 6.81 -20.36 -7.59
CA ASP A 133 5.74 -20.19 -8.58
C ASP A 133 4.97 -18.88 -8.33
N ALA A 134 4.87 -18.49 -7.05
CA ALA A 134 4.29 -17.22 -6.63
C ALA A 134 5.04 -16.57 -5.46
N TRP A 135 4.93 -15.25 -5.36
CA TRP A 135 5.36 -14.44 -4.24
C TRP A 135 4.16 -13.67 -3.71
N PHE A 136 4.05 -13.51 -2.39
CA PHE A 136 2.88 -12.88 -1.78
C PHE A 136 3.30 -11.97 -0.63
N GLY A 137 2.94 -10.68 -0.73
CA GLY A 137 3.18 -9.67 0.30
C GLY A 137 1.89 -9.36 1.05
N PRO A 138 1.65 -9.96 2.23
CA PRO A 138 0.44 -9.69 3.01
C PRO A 138 0.44 -8.27 3.57
N ALA A 139 -0.74 -7.66 3.68
CA ALA A 139 -0.93 -6.38 4.36
C ALA A 139 -1.54 -6.59 5.76
N VAL A 140 -1.22 -5.70 6.72
CA VAL A 140 -1.70 -5.77 8.10
C VAL A 140 -3.24 -5.67 8.20
N ASP A 141 -3.88 -4.97 7.26
CA ASP A 141 -5.34 -4.78 7.23
C ASP A 141 -6.11 -6.01 6.73
N GLY A 142 -5.40 -7.09 6.39
CA GLY A 142 -5.97 -8.32 5.86
C GLY A 142 -5.95 -8.42 4.33
N GLY A 143 -5.47 -7.39 3.63
CA GLY A 143 -5.22 -7.38 2.19
C GLY A 143 -3.85 -7.95 1.80
N PHE A 144 -3.35 -7.49 0.66
CA PHE A 144 -1.99 -7.76 0.19
C PHE A 144 -1.45 -6.57 -0.58
N TRP A 145 -0.20 -6.20 -0.31
CA TRP A 145 0.48 -5.10 -0.98
C TRP A 145 1.25 -5.56 -2.22
N ALA A 146 1.57 -6.86 -2.32
CA ALA A 146 2.24 -7.43 -3.48
C ALA A 146 1.75 -8.84 -3.84
N LEU A 147 1.73 -9.11 -5.14
CA LEU A 147 1.50 -10.43 -5.71
C LEU A 147 2.45 -10.65 -6.88
N GLY A 148 3.26 -11.70 -6.83
CA GLY A 148 4.15 -12.11 -7.90
C GLY A 148 3.75 -13.45 -8.47
N LEU A 149 3.70 -13.58 -9.79
CA LEU A 149 3.46 -14.85 -10.49
C LEU A 149 4.56 -15.11 -11.51
N ASN A 150 5.22 -16.26 -11.40
CA ASN A 150 6.22 -16.69 -12.39
C ASN A 150 5.57 -17.01 -13.75
N LYS A 151 4.30 -17.41 -13.74
CA LYS A 151 3.44 -17.56 -14.91
C LYS A 151 2.18 -16.72 -14.68
N PRO A 152 2.16 -15.47 -15.14
CA PRO A 152 1.02 -14.57 -14.96
C PRO A 152 -0.28 -15.19 -15.48
N THR A 153 -1.33 -15.10 -14.67
CA THR A 153 -2.70 -15.36 -15.11
C THR A 153 -3.68 -14.72 -14.14
N GLY A 154 -4.66 -14.01 -14.69
CA GLY A 154 -5.75 -13.40 -13.93
C GLY A 154 -6.75 -14.41 -13.36
N ALA A 155 -6.73 -15.66 -13.83
CA ALA A 155 -7.60 -16.73 -13.33
C ALA A 155 -7.41 -17.02 -11.84
N LEU A 156 -6.22 -16.76 -11.31
CA LEU A 156 -5.90 -16.95 -9.89
C LEU A 156 -6.36 -15.79 -8.99
N ILE A 157 -6.95 -14.73 -9.56
CA ILE A 157 -7.30 -13.51 -8.83
C ILE A 157 -8.79 -13.20 -8.97
N ARG A 158 -9.33 -13.33 -10.19
CA ARG A 158 -10.73 -13.03 -10.51
C ARG A 158 -11.70 -13.78 -9.60
N GLY A 159 -12.63 -13.07 -8.98
CA GLY A 159 -13.59 -13.58 -8.00
C GLY A 159 -13.04 -13.80 -6.59
N VAL A 160 -11.85 -13.29 -6.24
CA VAL A 160 -11.51 -13.07 -4.82
C VAL A 160 -12.25 -11.80 -4.39
N ALA A 161 -12.99 -11.87 -3.28
CA ALA A 161 -13.64 -10.69 -2.74
C ALA A 161 -12.59 -9.70 -2.20
N MET A 162 -12.57 -8.50 -2.77
CA MET A 162 -11.61 -7.44 -2.42
C MET A 162 -12.12 -6.56 -1.28
N SER A 163 -11.21 -5.80 -0.65
CA SER A 163 -11.51 -4.82 0.41
C SER A 163 -12.15 -5.43 1.68
N ARG A 164 -11.79 -6.67 2.00
CA ARG A 164 -12.15 -7.38 3.23
C ARG A 164 -10.90 -7.73 4.04
N ASP A 165 -11.06 -7.90 5.35
CA ASP A 165 -10.00 -8.33 6.27
C ASP A 165 -9.51 -9.78 6.04
N ASP A 166 -10.26 -10.57 5.27
CA ASP A 166 -9.90 -11.93 4.85
C ASP A 166 -9.42 -12.02 3.38
N THR A 167 -9.29 -10.89 2.67
CA THR A 167 -8.93 -10.85 1.23
C THR A 167 -7.60 -11.56 0.97
N GLY A 168 -6.56 -11.18 1.71
CA GLY A 168 -5.20 -11.68 1.56
C GLY A 168 -5.09 -13.15 1.93
N ALA A 169 -5.76 -13.58 3.00
CA ALA A 169 -5.84 -14.99 3.37
C ALA A 169 -6.54 -15.83 2.28
N THR A 170 -7.63 -15.32 1.72
CA THR A 170 -8.38 -15.98 0.63
C THR A 170 -7.54 -16.05 -0.64
N GLN A 171 -6.84 -14.98 -1.01
CA GLN A 171 -5.95 -14.95 -2.17
C GLN A 171 -4.78 -15.92 -2.00
N LEU A 172 -4.15 -15.95 -0.82
CA LEU A 172 -3.05 -16.87 -0.53
C LEU A 172 -3.51 -18.34 -0.60
N ALA A 173 -4.66 -18.66 0.00
CA ALA A 173 -5.25 -19.99 -0.08
C ALA A 173 -5.51 -20.40 -1.54
N ARG A 174 -6.06 -19.49 -2.36
CA ARG A 174 -6.29 -19.75 -3.79
C ARG A 174 -5.01 -20.09 -4.56
N LEU A 175 -3.89 -19.42 -4.27
CA LEU A 175 -2.59 -19.76 -4.87
C LEU A 175 -2.11 -21.15 -4.44
N GLN A 176 -2.27 -21.48 -3.15
CA GLN A 176 -1.86 -22.77 -2.59
C GLN A 176 -2.74 -23.93 -3.11
N ASP A 177 -4.05 -23.72 -3.22
CA ASP A 177 -5.02 -24.68 -3.75
C ASP A 177 -4.78 -24.97 -5.24
N ALA A 178 -4.22 -24.01 -5.97
CA ALA A 178 -3.73 -24.20 -7.34
C ALA A 178 -2.40 -24.98 -7.42
N GLY A 179 -1.85 -25.42 -6.27
CA GLY A 179 -0.61 -26.20 -6.19
C GLY A 179 0.67 -25.38 -6.36
N LEU A 180 0.60 -24.06 -6.24
CA LEU A 180 1.76 -23.19 -6.42
C LEU A 180 2.67 -23.22 -5.19
N ARG A 181 3.99 -23.22 -5.41
CA ARG A 181 4.96 -22.93 -4.34
C ARG A 181 5.01 -21.44 -4.12
N VAL A 182 4.34 -21.00 -3.06
CA VAL A 182 4.24 -19.59 -2.69
C VAL A 182 5.31 -19.25 -1.65
N ARG A 183 6.02 -18.15 -1.87
CA ARG A 183 6.89 -17.54 -0.87
C ARG A 183 6.29 -16.25 -0.36
N LEU A 184 6.32 -16.07 0.96
CA LEU A 184 5.85 -14.83 1.59
C LEU A 184 6.97 -13.79 1.60
N LEU A 185 6.60 -12.56 1.26
CA LEU A 185 7.35 -11.35 1.57
C LEU A 185 6.99 -10.90 3.00
N GLU A 186 7.68 -9.88 3.49
CA GLU A 186 7.33 -9.25 4.76
C GLU A 186 5.90 -8.69 4.75
N THR A 187 5.24 -8.74 5.90
CA THR A 187 3.93 -8.11 6.08
C THR A 187 4.13 -6.60 6.21
N LEU A 188 3.47 -5.80 5.37
CA LEU A 188 3.56 -4.34 5.42
C LEU A 188 2.22 -3.71 5.83
N VAL A 189 2.28 -2.42 6.16
CA VAL A 189 1.13 -1.60 6.54
C VAL A 189 0.72 -0.77 5.33
N ASP A 190 -0.50 -0.99 4.83
CA ASP A 190 -1.11 -0.07 3.85
C ASP A 190 -1.53 1.21 4.57
N VAL A 191 -1.06 2.36 4.08
CA VAL A 191 -1.31 3.65 4.73
C VAL A 191 -2.71 4.14 4.40
N ASP A 192 -3.71 3.83 5.22
CA ASP A 192 -5.09 4.31 5.03
C ASP A 192 -5.58 5.25 6.15
N THR A 193 -4.86 5.33 7.26
CA THR A 193 -5.22 6.13 8.45
C THR A 193 -4.04 7.01 8.87
N ILE A 194 -4.31 8.05 9.67
CA ILE A 194 -3.25 8.97 10.11
C ILE A 194 -2.29 8.28 11.09
N GLU A 195 -2.80 7.32 11.87
CA GLU A 195 -1.99 6.48 12.75
C GLU A 195 -1.03 5.62 11.92
N ALA A 196 -1.55 4.92 10.90
CA ALA A 196 -0.73 4.14 9.99
C ALA A 196 0.31 5.00 9.26
N ALA A 197 -0.07 6.20 8.82
CA ALA A 197 0.85 7.14 8.18
C ALA A 197 2.00 7.53 9.13
N THR A 198 1.70 7.79 10.40
CA THR A 198 2.68 8.16 11.42
C THR A 198 3.64 7.00 11.70
N ASP A 199 3.11 5.78 11.86
CA ASP A 199 3.92 4.59 12.09
C ASP A 199 4.83 4.29 10.90
N VAL A 200 4.29 4.39 9.68
CA VAL A 200 5.04 4.15 8.44
C VAL A 200 6.12 5.21 8.20
N ALA A 201 5.84 6.49 8.47
CA ALA A 201 6.84 7.55 8.38
C ALA A 201 8.00 7.35 9.38
N ALA A 202 7.73 6.74 10.56
CA ALA A 202 8.79 6.39 11.51
C ALA A 202 9.65 5.20 11.04
N LEU A 203 9.06 4.26 10.28
CA LEU A 203 9.77 3.11 9.70
C LEU A 203 10.63 3.49 8.49
N ALA A 204 10.16 4.43 7.66
CA ALA A 204 10.83 4.91 6.46
C ALA A 204 10.98 6.44 6.48
N PRO A 205 11.87 6.99 7.35
CA PRO A 205 11.94 8.42 7.63
C PRO A 205 12.56 9.27 6.51
N ASP A 206 13.29 8.64 5.59
CA ASP A 206 14.09 9.34 4.57
C ASP A 206 13.32 9.55 3.25
N GLY A 207 12.11 9.01 3.13
CA GLY A 207 11.27 9.10 1.93
C GLY A 207 10.48 10.42 1.84
N ARG A 208 9.98 10.71 0.63
CA ARG A 208 9.11 11.88 0.38
C ARG A 208 7.85 11.81 1.22
N PHE A 209 7.27 10.62 1.37
CA PHE A 209 6.09 10.39 2.19
C PHE A 209 6.27 10.89 3.62
N ALA A 210 7.38 10.53 4.27
CA ALA A 210 7.67 10.95 5.64
C ALA A 210 7.90 12.46 5.73
N ALA A 211 8.64 13.05 4.78
CA ALA A 211 8.85 14.50 4.73
C ALA A 211 7.52 15.25 4.56
N THR A 212 6.68 14.85 3.60
CA THR A 212 5.36 15.44 3.35
C THR A 212 4.43 15.31 4.56
N LEU A 213 4.39 14.16 5.24
CA LEU A 213 3.58 14.01 6.44
C LEU A 213 4.00 14.98 7.55
N HIS A 214 5.31 15.15 7.78
CA HIS A 214 5.82 16.09 8.78
C HIS A 214 5.44 17.54 8.43
N GLU A 215 5.54 17.94 7.17
CA GLU A 215 5.15 19.29 6.73
C GLU A 215 3.65 19.54 6.91
N LEU A 216 2.81 18.60 6.47
CA LEU A 216 1.35 18.72 6.56
C LEU A 216 0.86 18.75 8.00
N THR A 217 1.48 17.97 8.90
CA THR A 217 1.09 17.92 10.32
C THR A 217 1.65 19.09 11.12
N ALA A 218 2.81 19.64 10.75
CA ALA A 218 3.35 20.86 11.36
C ALA A 218 2.54 22.13 11.00
N ALA A 219 1.87 22.13 9.85
CA ALA A 219 1.02 23.23 9.39
C ALA A 219 -0.36 23.29 10.07
N VAL A 220 -0.79 22.22 10.75
CA VAL A 220 -2.04 22.18 11.51
C VAL A 220 -1.80 22.78 12.90
N PRO A 221 -2.36 23.97 13.24
CA PRO A 221 -2.25 24.48 14.60
C PRO A 221 -2.90 23.49 15.57
N PRO A 222 -2.30 23.26 16.76
CA PRO A 222 -2.89 22.37 17.74
C PRO A 222 -4.33 22.82 18.04
N ALA A 223 -5.26 21.87 18.05
CA ALA A 223 -6.65 22.14 18.42
C ALA A 223 -6.67 22.87 19.77
N PRO A 224 -7.50 23.92 19.94
CA PRO A 224 -7.57 24.61 21.21
C PRO A 224 -7.94 23.60 22.29
N ALA A 225 -7.09 23.49 23.31
CA ALA A 225 -7.33 22.64 24.45
C ALA A 225 -8.74 22.94 24.98
N ALA A 226 -9.59 21.92 25.07
CA ALA A 226 -10.93 22.04 25.60
C ALA A 226 -10.83 22.75 26.96
N ALA A 227 -11.30 24.00 27.00
CA ALA A 227 -11.33 24.78 28.23
C ALA A 227 -12.11 23.95 29.25
N SER A 228 -11.42 23.49 30.29
CA SER A 228 -12.03 22.89 31.46
C SER A 228 -13.09 23.86 31.97
N VAL A 229 -14.36 23.57 31.68
CA VAL A 229 -15.48 24.27 32.28
C VAL A 229 -15.44 23.88 33.74
N ALA A 230 -14.82 24.72 34.55
CA ALA A 230 -14.88 24.63 36.00
C ALA A 230 -16.36 24.68 36.39
N GLY A 231 -16.93 23.51 36.71
CA GLY A 231 -18.29 23.39 37.21
C GLY A 231 -18.48 24.26 38.46
N PRO A 232 -19.69 24.80 38.71
CA PRO A 232 -19.94 25.66 39.84
C PRO A 232 -19.61 24.93 41.15
N ARG A 233 -18.79 25.57 42.00
CA ARG A 233 -18.52 25.11 43.38
C ARG A 233 -19.84 24.92 44.13
N PRO A 234 -20.09 23.77 44.79
CA PRO A 234 -21.28 23.60 45.60
C PRO A 234 -21.26 24.57 46.79
N THR A 235 -22.33 25.34 46.93
CA THR A 235 -22.57 26.22 48.08
C THR A 235 -22.84 25.36 49.32
N ALA A 236 -22.14 25.68 50.41
CA ALA A 236 -22.31 25.00 51.70
C ALA A 236 -23.71 25.24 52.28
N PRO A 237 -24.33 24.25 52.97
CA PRO A 237 -25.66 24.41 53.52
C PRO A 237 -25.64 25.34 54.75
N ALA A 238 -26.62 26.25 54.79
CA ALA A 238 -26.88 27.15 55.90
C ALA A 238 -27.29 26.37 57.17
N ARG A 239 -26.66 26.72 58.29
CA ARG A 239 -26.91 26.15 59.61
C ARG A 239 -28.22 26.70 60.17
N ALA A 240 -29.21 25.84 60.38
CA ALA A 240 -30.49 26.20 60.99
C ALA A 240 -30.33 26.68 62.45
N PRO A 241 -31.17 27.61 62.93
CA PRO A 241 -31.10 28.12 64.29
C PRO A 241 -31.69 27.12 65.30
N LYS A 242 -30.99 26.93 66.42
CA LYS A 242 -31.55 26.27 67.61
C LYS A 242 -32.49 27.27 68.32
N GLY A 243 -33.80 27.05 68.19
CA GLY A 243 -34.79 27.47 69.20
C GLY A 243 -35.34 26.20 69.86
N THR A 244 -35.80 26.18 71.10
CA THR A 244 -35.87 27.15 72.21
C THR A 244 -36.28 26.30 73.42
N ARG A 245 -36.28 26.83 74.64
CA ARG A 245 -37.12 26.25 75.70
C ARG A 245 -38.59 26.41 75.35
#